data_AF-A0A2R6KXG7-F1
#
_entry.id   AF-A0A2R6KXG7-F1
#
_cell.length_a   1.000
_cell.length_b   1.000
_cell.length_c   1.000
_cell.angle_alpha   90.00
_cell.angle_beta   90.00
_cell.angle_gamma   90.00
#
_symmetry.space_group_name_H-M   'P 1'
#
loop_
_entity.id
_entity.type
_entity.pdbx_description
1 polymer ?
#
loop_
_entity_poly.entity_id
_entity_poly.type
_entity_poly.pdbx_seq_one_letter_code
_entity_poly.pdbx_strand_id
1 'polypeptide(L)' 'MNHEDAFEYGVRAGAFSETTKDELVELWQNHRNGTYYQQERATAEQAKAMLKYAECMHNHIPKLAGRAHDCIC' A
#
# COMPACT_ATOMS: atom_id res chain seq x y z
N MET A 1 -4.40 14.67 9.79
CA MET A 1 -4.31 14.23 8.38
C MET A 1 -4.93 12.85 8.34
N ASN A 2 -6.15 12.75 7.78
CA ASN A 2 -6.82 11.47 7.59
C ASN A 2 -6.30 10.82 6.28
N HIS A 3 -6.68 9.57 6.00
CA HIS A 3 -6.22 8.89 4.78
C HIS A 3 -6.74 9.56 3.50
N GLU A 4 -7.93 10.15 3.54
CA GLU A 4 -8.50 10.89 2.41
C GLU A 4 -7.63 12.12 2.06
N ASP A 5 -7.15 12.87 3.07
CA ASP A 5 -6.24 14.01 2.88
C ASP A 5 -4.93 13.59 2.19
N ALA A 6 -4.42 12.39 2.51
CA ALA A 6 -3.22 11.83 1.91
C ALA A 6 -3.45 11.40 0.46
N PHE A 7 -4.62 10.82 0.15
CA PHE A 7 -4.97 10.44 -1.21
C PHE A 7 -5.22 11.67 -2.10
N GLU A 8 -5.88 12.69 -1.55
CA GLU A 8 -6.09 13.99 -2.19
C GLU A 8 -4.76 14.71 -2.48
N TYR A 9 -3.78 14.59 -1.59
CA TYR A 9 -2.43 15.06 -1.87
C TYR A 9 -1.77 14.27 -3.01
N GLY A 10 -1.94 12.94 -3.05
CA GLY A 10 -1.40 12.09 -4.09
C GLY A 10 -1.89 12.45 -5.50
N VAL A 11 -3.18 12.79 -5.66
CA VAL A 11 -3.70 13.29 -6.93
C VAL A 11 -3.08 14.65 -7.29
N ARG A 12 -3.04 15.60 -6.33
CA ARG A 12 -2.46 16.93 -6.57
C ARG A 12 -0.98 16.87 -6.93
N ALA A 13 -0.26 15.88 -6.40
CA ALA A 13 1.15 15.63 -6.72
C ALA A 13 1.34 14.86 -8.06
N GLY A 14 0.26 14.45 -8.71
CA GLY A 14 0.30 13.69 -9.97
C GLY A 14 0.75 12.24 -9.80
N ALA A 15 0.68 11.69 -8.58
CA ALA A 15 1.11 10.31 -8.30
C ALA A 15 0.14 9.27 -8.85
N PHE A 16 -1.15 9.61 -8.94
CA PHE A 16 -2.22 8.77 -9.51
C PHE A 16 -3.42 9.62 -9.92
N SER A 17 -4.37 9.00 -10.64
CA SER A 17 -5.58 9.66 -11.15
C SER A 17 -6.65 9.82 -10.06
N GLU A 18 -7.62 10.70 -10.31
CA GLU A 18 -8.81 10.87 -9.45
C GLU A 18 -9.55 9.54 -9.26
N THR A 19 -9.69 8.74 -10.32
CA THR A 19 -10.33 7.42 -10.25
C THR A 19 -9.60 6.47 -9.30
N THR A 20 -8.26 6.47 -9.34
CA THR A 20 -7.46 5.68 -8.40
C THR A 20 -7.58 6.19 -6.96
N LYS A 21 -7.77 7.50 -6.76
CA LYS A 21 -8.08 8.06 -5.44
C LYS A 21 -9.36 7.46 -4.88
N ASP A 22 -10.41 7.43 -5.68
CA ASP A 22 -11.73 6.94 -5.26
C ASP A 22 -11.69 5.45 -4.90
N GLU A 23 -10.98 4.64 -5.70
CA GLU A 23 -10.74 3.22 -5.41
C GLU A 23 -9.96 3.02 -4.09
N LEU A 24 -8.96 3.87 -3.81
CA LEU A 24 -8.18 3.83 -2.57
C LEU A 24 -9.01 4.25 -1.35
N VAL A 25 -9.90 5.23 -1.50
CA VAL A 25 -10.84 5.64 -0.46
C VAL A 25 -11.81 4.50 -0.15
N GLU A 26 -12.38 3.87 -1.18
CA GLU A 26 -13.28 2.72 -1.01
C GLU A 26 -12.57 1.55 -0.34
N LEU A 27 -11.37 1.19 -0.80
CA LEU A 27 -10.54 0.15 -0.20
C LEU A 27 -10.27 0.46 1.28
N TRP A 28 -9.87 1.69 1.59
CA TRP A 28 -9.64 2.11 2.97
C TRP A 28 -10.90 1.98 3.81
N GLN A 29 -12.05 2.48 3.35
CA GLN A 29 -13.30 2.42 4.10
C GLN A 29 -13.77 0.97 4.35
N ASN A 30 -13.68 0.11 3.34
CA ASN A 30 -14.09 -1.30 3.43
C ASN A 30 -13.17 -2.14 4.31
N HIS A 31 -11.85 -1.93 4.24
CA HIS A 31 -10.89 -2.72 5.02
C HIS A 31 -10.59 -2.14 6.41
N ARG A 32 -10.88 -0.86 6.67
CA ARG A 32 -10.71 -0.25 7.99
C ARG A 32 -11.50 -1.00 9.07
N ASN A 33 -12.68 -1.54 8.73
CA ASN A 33 -13.51 -2.21 9.73
C ASN A 33 -13.07 -3.65 10.03
N GLY A 34 -12.68 -4.43 9.01
CA GLY A 34 -12.34 -5.85 9.18
C GLY A 34 -10.96 -6.09 9.81
N THR A 35 -9.95 -5.32 9.38
CA THR A 35 -8.55 -5.55 9.78
C THR A 35 -8.14 -4.84 11.06
N TYR A 36 -8.64 -3.62 11.32
CA TYR A 36 -8.22 -2.81 12.49
C TYR A 36 -8.89 -3.27 13.80
N TYR A 37 -10.08 -3.86 13.74
CA TYR A 37 -10.84 -4.34 14.91
C TYR A 37 -10.75 -5.86 15.13
N GLN A 38 -9.78 -6.55 14.51
CA GLN A 38 -9.53 -7.99 14.69
C GLN A 38 -10.73 -8.91 14.46
N GLN A 39 -11.73 -8.52 13.66
CA GLN A 39 -12.85 -9.42 13.38
C GLN A 39 -12.49 -10.50 12.36
N GLU A 40 -11.45 -10.29 11.55
CA GLU A 40 -10.94 -11.31 10.63
C GLU A 40 -9.43 -11.44 10.78
N ARG A 41 -8.98 -12.58 11.31
CA ARG A 41 -7.56 -12.97 11.24
C ARG A 41 -7.21 -13.19 9.78
N ALA A 42 -6.14 -12.54 9.31
CA ALA A 42 -5.63 -12.76 7.96
C ALA A 42 -5.43 -14.26 7.70
N THR A 43 -5.94 -14.76 6.58
CA THR A 43 -5.75 -16.15 6.20
C THR A 43 -4.27 -16.40 5.88
N ALA A 44 -3.84 -17.66 5.93
CA ALA A 44 -2.48 -18.03 5.53
C ALA A 44 -2.16 -17.61 4.09
N GLU A 45 -3.17 -17.55 3.21
CA GLU A 45 -3.02 -17.09 1.83
C GLU A 45 -2.80 -15.58 1.76
N GLN A 46 -3.57 -14.80 2.53
CA GLN A 46 -3.37 -13.35 2.62
C GLN A 46 -1.99 -12.99 3.19
N ALA A 47 -1.53 -13.72 4.21
CA ALA A 47 -0.19 -13.53 4.77
C ALA A 47 0.91 -13.82 3.74
N LYS A 48 0.79 -14.90 2.96
CA LYS A 48 1.72 -15.24 1.88
C LYS A 48 1.70 -14.20 0.75
N ALA A 49 0.53 -13.70 0.38
CA ALA A 49 0.39 -12.67 -0.64
C ALA A 49 1.08 -11.37 -0.20
N MET A 50 0.90 -10.97 1.07
CA MET A 50 1.54 -9.78 1.61
C MET A 50 3.08 -9.91 1.66
N LEU A 51 3.59 -11.08 2.07
CA LEU A 51 5.03 -11.35 2.05
C LEU A 51 5.61 -11.24 0.64
N LYS A 52 4.97 -11.89 -0.34
CA LYS A 52 5.41 -11.84 -1.75
C LYS A 52 5.39 -10.41 -2.29
N TYR A 53 4.40 -9.61 -1.92
CA TYR A 53 4.33 -8.22 -2.31
C TYR A 53 5.45 -7.38 -1.69
N ALA A 54 5.72 -7.57 -0.39
CA ALA A 54 6.81 -6.90 0.30
C ALA A 54 8.18 -7.23 -0.33
N GLU A 55 8.44 -8.51 -0.66
CA GLU A 55 9.65 -8.94 -1.37
C GLU A 55 9.77 -8.31 -2.76
N CYS A 56 8.66 -8.20 -3.49
CA CYS A 56 8.65 -7.54 -4.79
C CYS A 56 9.05 -6.07 -4.67
N MET A 57 8.44 -5.34 -3.73
CA MET A 57 8.73 -3.93 -3.49
C MET A 57 10.16 -3.71 -3.01
N HIS A 58 10.64 -4.54 -2.09
CA HIS A 58 12.01 -4.53 -1.62
C HIS A 58 13.01 -4.66 -2.77
N ASN A 59 12.74 -5.52 -3.75
CA ASN A 59 13.59 -5.69 -4.93
C ASN A 59 13.42 -4.58 -5.98
N HIS A 60 12.26 -3.93 -6.02
CA HIS A 60 11.95 -2.90 -7.01
C HIS A 60 12.54 -1.54 -6.64
N ILE A 61 12.52 -1.17 -5.35
CA ILE A 61 12.96 0.15 -4.86
C ILE A 61 14.45 0.43 -5.16
N PRO A 62 15.41 -0.48 -4.94
CA PRO A 62 16.83 -0.24 -5.27
C PRO A 62 17.05 -0.02 -6.77
N LYS A 63 16.29 -0.73 -7.62
CA LYS A 63 16.35 -0.59 -9.08
C LYS A 63 15.84 0.77 -9.55
N LEU A 64 14.79 1.29 -8.92
CA LEU A 64 14.25 2.63 -9.18
C LEU A 64 15.17 3.75 -8.67
N ALA A 65 15.79 3.57 -7.51
CA ALA A 65 16.62 4.60 -6.88
C ALA A 65 17.95 4.85 -7.60
N GLY A 66 18.30 4.07 -8.64
CA GLY A 66 19.54 4.19 -9.40
C GLY A 66 20.81 4.01 -8.55
N ARG A 67 20.65 3.50 -7.32
CA ARG A 67 21.73 3.26 -6.37
C ARG A 67 21.80 1.76 -6.11
N ALA A 68 22.92 1.16 -6.50
CA ALA A 68 23.30 -0.18 -6.07
C ALA A 68 23.73 -0.10 -4.59
N HIS A 69 22.76 0.07 -3.70
CA HIS A 69 22.99 -0.13 -2.27
C HIS A 69 22.37 -1.46 -1.89
N ASP A 70 23.19 -2.32 -1.30
CA ASP A 70 22.72 -3.53 -0.65
C ASP A 70 21.76 -3.13 0.46
N CYS A 71 20.56 -3.69 0.45
CA CYS A 71 19.59 -3.45 1.50
C CYS A 71 20.15 -4.07 2.81
N ILE A 72 20.08 -3.33 3.91
CA ILE A 72 20.65 -3.74 5.22
C ILE A 72 19.65 -4.60 6.03
N CYS A 73 18.74 -5.29 5.33
CA CYS A 73 17.64 -6.05 5.92
C CYS A 73 18.09 -7.29 6.69
#